data_AF-A0A961TFQ2-F1
#
_entry.id   AF-A0A961TFQ2-F1
#
_cell.length_a   1.000
_cell.length_b   1.000
_cell.length_c   1.000
_cell.angle_alpha   90.00
_cell.angle_beta   90.00
_cell.angle_gamma   90.00
#
_symmetry.space_group_name_H-M   'P 1'
#
loop_
_entity.id
_entity.type
_entity.pdbx_description
1 polymer ?
#
loop_
_entity_poly.entity_id
_entity_poly.type
_entity_poly.pdbx_seq_one_letter_code
_entity_poly.pdbx_strand_id
1 'polypeptide(L)'
;MDAPGRAGKRNLSPYRFFTAAEWAEFRADTPLTLTEDEVKRLRSLNDPVSLEEVRHIYLSMSRLLSAHVEASQELFRQRSRFLNVTGAKTPFIIGIAGSVAVGKSTTARILKELLARWPSSPRVALVTTDGFLHPNAVLRERNLMNRKGFPESYDVGAILRFLS
;
A
#
# COMPACT_ATOMS: atom_id res chain seq x y z
N MET A 1 21.58 34.89 -36.04
CA MET A 1 22.03 33.52 -36.37
C MET A 1 21.97 32.73 -35.07
N ASP A 2 20.79 32.21 -34.74
CA ASP A 2 20.59 31.36 -33.57
C ASP A 2 20.70 29.90 -33.98
N ALA A 3 21.61 29.16 -33.34
CA ALA A 3 21.68 27.72 -33.50
C ALA A 3 20.58 27.07 -32.64
N PRO A 4 19.78 26.13 -33.18
CA PRO A 4 18.76 25.46 -32.40
C PRO A 4 19.42 24.49 -31.41
N GLY A 5 19.34 24.82 -30.13
CA GLY A 5 19.72 23.94 -29.02
C GLY A 5 18.87 22.68 -29.01
N ARG A 6 19.53 21.57 -29.35
CA ARG A 6 19.14 20.16 -29.18
C ARG A 6 17.82 19.92 -28.44
N ALA A 7 16.85 19.37 -29.17
CA ALA A 7 15.71 18.65 -28.62
C ALA A 7 16.22 17.64 -27.56
N GLY A 8 15.93 17.92 -26.29
CA GLY A 8 16.26 17.05 -25.17
C GLY A 8 15.60 15.69 -25.39
N LYS A 9 16.39 14.61 -25.26
CA LYS A 9 15.90 13.23 -25.24
C LYS A 9 14.73 13.15 -24.25
N ARG A 10 13.52 12.83 -24.73
CA ARG A 10 12.41 12.43 -23.84
C ARG A 10 12.90 11.21 -23.06
N ASN A 11 13.24 11.40 -21.79
CA ASN A 11 13.48 10.30 -20.86
C ASN A 11 12.18 9.48 -20.78
N LEU A 12 12.18 8.32 -21.45
CA LEU A 12 11.10 7.34 -21.38
C LEU A 12 11.18 6.63 -20.02
N SER A 13 10.75 7.33 -18.97
CA SER A 13 10.56 6.74 -17.65
C SER A 13 9.17 6.08 -17.58
N PRO A 14 9.04 4.84 -17.07
CA PRO A 14 7.73 4.24 -16.80
C PRO A 14 7.01 4.93 -15.63
N TYR A 15 7.74 5.76 -14.86
CA TYR A 15 7.22 6.49 -13.70
C TYR A 15 6.94 7.94 -14.04
N ARG A 16 5.84 8.44 -13.45
CA ARG A 16 5.55 9.88 -13.35
C ARG A 16 6.09 10.40 -12.03
N PHE A 17 6.72 11.56 -12.07
CA PHE A 17 7.29 12.22 -10.90
C PHE A 17 6.45 13.42 -10.53
N PHE A 18 6.21 13.58 -9.23
CA PHE A 18 5.47 14.70 -8.66
C PHE A 18 6.19 15.17 -7.40
N THR A 19 6.24 16.47 -7.20
CA THR A 19 6.55 17.07 -5.91
C THR A 19 5.41 16.81 -4.92
N ALA A 20 5.68 16.96 -3.62
CA ALA A 20 4.64 16.82 -2.60
C ALA A 20 3.48 17.82 -2.79
N ALA A 21 3.78 19.03 -3.27
CA ALA A 21 2.78 20.06 -3.55
C ALA A 21 1.86 19.65 -4.71
N GLU A 22 2.42 19.24 -5.86
CA GLU A 22 1.66 18.75 -7.01
C GLU A 22 0.83 17.51 -6.63
N TRP A 23 1.41 16.60 -5.83
CA TRP A 23 0.72 15.40 -5.39
C TRP A 23 -0.49 15.67 -4.50
N ALA A 24 -0.40 16.69 -3.64
CA ALA A 24 -1.48 17.09 -2.74
C ALA A 24 -2.72 17.60 -3.48
N GLU A 25 -2.56 18.15 -4.70
CA GLU A 25 -3.67 18.64 -5.53
C GLU A 25 -4.58 17.50 -6.02
N PHE A 26 -4.04 16.29 -6.19
CA PHE A 26 -4.81 15.12 -6.64
C PHE A 26 -5.86 14.62 -5.64
N ARG A 27 -5.93 15.21 -4.44
CA ARG A 27 -7.03 14.94 -3.51
C ARG A 27 -8.39 15.31 -4.11
N ALA A 28 -8.44 16.27 -5.05
CA ALA A 28 -9.61 16.68 -5.83
C ALA A 28 -10.93 16.69 -5.00
N ASP A 29 -10.94 17.50 -3.95
CA ASP A 29 -12.06 17.72 -3.02
C ASP A 29 -12.53 16.50 -2.22
N THR A 30 -11.77 15.40 -2.20
CA THR A 30 -12.03 14.32 -1.24
C THR A 30 -11.91 14.89 0.17
N PRO A 31 -13.01 14.88 0.96
CA PRO A 31 -12.98 15.45 2.29
C PRO A 31 -12.00 14.67 3.16
N LEU A 32 -11.30 15.37 4.05
CA LEU A 32 -10.53 14.71 5.09
C LEU A 32 -11.52 13.97 5.99
N THR A 33 -11.63 12.66 5.82
CA THR A 33 -12.54 11.80 6.61
C THR A 33 -11.97 11.42 7.97
N LEU A 34 -10.69 11.75 8.23
CA LEU A 34 -10.04 11.56 9.52
C LEU A 34 -10.21 12.81 10.39
N THR A 35 -10.72 12.60 11.60
CA THR A 35 -10.76 13.64 12.63
C THR A 35 -9.36 13.90 13.21
N GLU A 36 -9.12 15.08 13.78
CA GLU A 36 -7.84 15.39 14.44
C GLU A 36 -7.48 14.39 15.54
N ASP A 37 -8.48 13.92 16.30
CA ASP A 37 -8.26 12.95 17.38
C ASP A 37 -7.91 11.56 16.85
N GLU A 38 -8.41 11.17 15.69
CA GLU A 38 -8.00 9.92 15.02
C GLU A 38 -6.59 9.99 14.51
N VAL A 39 -6.18 11.13 13.96
CA VAL A 39 -4.79 11.33 13.56
C VAL A 39 -3.89 11.35 14.78
N LYS A 40 -4.32 11.94 15.91
CA LYS A 40 -3.59 11.82 17.19
C LYS A 40 -3.50 10.37 17.70
N ARG A 41 -4.55 9.55 17.56
CA ARG A 41 -4.51 8.12 17.89
C ARG A 41 -3.55 7.34 16.98
N LEU A 42 -3.49 7.69 15.71
CA LEU A 42 -2.49 7.12 14.78
C LEU A 42 -1.06 7.54 15.16
N ARG A 43 -0.87 8.75 15.68
CA ARG A 43 0.41 9.24 16.22
C ARG A 43 0.81 8.57 17.54
N SER A 44 -0.15 8.33 18.44
CA SER A 44 0.13 7.77 19.78
C SER A 44 0.59 6.31 19.75
N LEU A 45 0.51 5.65 18.59
CA LEU A 45 1.03 4.29 18.36
C LEU A 45 2.54 4.27 17.98
N ASN A 46 3.33 5.26 18.43
CA ASN A 46 4.78 5.46 18.22
C ASN A 46 5.24 6.03 16.87
N ASP A 47 4.40 6.76 16.13
CA ASP A 47 4.80 7.28 14.81
C ASP A 47 4.72 8.82 14.67
N PRO A 48 5.76 9.47 14.11
CA PRO A 48 5.86 10.94 14.04
C PRO A 48 5.01 11.61 12.94
N VAL A 49 4.17 10.86 12.21
CA VAL A 49 3.47 11.38 11.02
C VAL A 49 2.57 12.58 11.38
N SER A 50 2.71 13.66 10.62
CA SER A 50 1.96 14.90 10.85
C SER A 50 0.60 14.88 10.15
N LEU A 51 -0.36 15.66 10.67
CA LEU A 51 -1.66 15.89 10.02
C LEU A 51 -1.50 16.45 8.60
N GLU A 52 -0.48 17.25 8.40
CA GLU A 52 -0.15 17.83 7.10
C GLU A 52 0.32 16.76 6.11
N GLU A 53 1.17 15.83 6.55
CA GLU A 53 1.62 14.72 5.71
C GLU A 53 0.45 13.81 5.30
N VAL A 54 -0.46 13.51 6.24
CA VAL A 54 -1.71 12.78 5.93
C VAL A 54 -2.50 13.49 4.83
N ARG A 55 -2.67 14.80 4.97
CA ARG A 55 -3.43 15.63 4.03
C ARG A 55 -2.78 15.73 2.65
N HIS A 56 -1.46 15.90 2.60
CA HIS A 56 -0.75 16.18 1.36
C HIS A 56 -0.33 14.92 0.62
N ILE A 57 -0.07 13.81 1.32
CA ILE A 57 0.45 12.58 0.72
C ILE A 57 -0.60 11.46 0.73
N TYR A 58 -1.11 11.14 1.92
CA TYR A 58 -1.88 9.91 2.11
C TYR A 58 -3.30 9.98 1.56
N LEU A 59 -3.94 11.15 1.55
CA LEU A 59 -5.27 11.31 0.94
C LEU A 59 -5.24 11.02 -0.56
N SER A 60 -4.38 11.70 -1.32
CA SER A 60 -4.21 11.47 -2.76
C SER A 60 -3.83 10.02 -3.07
N MET A 61 -2.94 9.42 -2.27
CA MET A 61 -2.56 8.02 -2.41
C MET A 61 -3.73 7.07 -2.16
N SER A 62 -4.49 7.28 -1.09
CA SER A 62 -5.67 6.47 -0.80
C SER A 62 -6.70 6.55 -1.94
N ARG A 63 -6.87 7.73 -2.55
CA ARG A 63 -7.79 7.95 -3.68
C ARG A 63 -7.38 7.18 -4.91
N LEU A 64 -6.11 7.23 -5.24
CA LEU A 64 -5.56 6.45 -6.34
C LEU A 64 -5.75 4.95 -6.11
N LEU A 65 -5.47 4.47 -4.89
CA LEU A 65 -5.63 3.06 -4.53
C LEU A 65 -7.09 2.61 -4.63
N SER A 66 -8.04 3.41 -4.16
CA SER A 66 -9.46 3.05 -4.25
C SER A 66 -9.98 3.02 -5.67
N ALA A 67 -9.53 3.95 -6.53
CA ALA A 67 -9.84 3.88 -7.96
C ALA A 67 -9.33 2.56 -8.59
N HIS A 68 -8.13 2.10 -8.19
CA HIS A 68 -7.60 0.81 -8.65
C HIS A 68 -8.41 -0.38 -8.13
N VAL A 69 -8.82 -0.34 -6.85
CA VAL A 69 -9.66 -1.37 -6.24
C VAL A 69 -11.01 -1.48 -6.96
N GLU A 70 -11.66 -0.34 -7.21
CA GLU A 70 -12.95 -0.28 -7.91
C GLU A 70 -12.84 -0.79 -9.34
N ALA A 71 -11.84 -0.34 -10.10
CA ALA A 71 -11.60 -0.79 -11.47
C ALA A 71 -11.32 -2.30 -11.54
N SER A 72 -10.51 -2.82 -10.60
CA SER A 72 -10.18 -4.24 -10.55
C SER A 72 -11.39 -5.11 -10.19
N GLN A 73 -12.24 -4.63 -9.26
CA GLN A 73 -13.49 -5.31 -8.91
C GLN A 73 -14.48 -5.31 -10.08
N GLU A 74 -14.58 -4.23 -10.83
CA GLU A 74 -15.44 -4.16 -12.01
C GLU A 74 -14.97 -5.11 -13.12
N LEU A 75 -13.66 -5.12 -13.41
CA LEU A 75 -13.08 -6.06 -14.38
C LEU A 75 -13.34 -7.51 -13.97
N PHE A 76 -13.18 -7.83 -12.69
CA PHE A 76 -13.50 -9.16 -12.15
C PHE A 76 -14.98 -9.51 -12.39
N ARG A 77 -15.91 -8.61 -12.05
CA ARG A 77 -17.35 -8.83 -12.26
C ARG A 77 -17.69 -9.09 -13.73
N GLN A 78 -17.12 -8.32 -14.64
CA GLN A 78 -17.35 -8.49 -16.08
C GLN A 78 -16.83 -9.85 -16.57
N ARG A 79 -15.63 -10.24 -16.14
CA ARG A 79 -15.05 -11.54 -16.48
C ARG A 79 -15.86 -12.71 -15.92
N SER A 80 -16.30 -12.63 -14.67
CA SER A 80 -17.14 -13.67 -14.06
C SER A 80 -18.47 -13.86 -14.81
N ARG A 81 -19.11 -12.76 -15.23
CA ARG A 81 -20.32 -12.80 -16.07
C ARG A 81 -20.05 -13.46 -17.42
N PHE A 82 -18.97 -13.06 -18.10
CA PHE A 82 -18.60 -13.61 -19.41
C PHE A 82 -18.33 -15.13 -19.36
N LEU A 83 -17.62 -15.60 -18.32
CA LEU A 83 -17.25 -17.00 -18.17
C LEU A 83 -18.33 -17.86 -17.48
N ASN A 84 -19.47 -17.26 -17.09
CA ASN A 84 -20.50 -17.89 -16.27
C ASN A 84 -19.96 -18.57 -14.99
N VAL A 85 -18.94 -17.96 -14.39
CA VAL A 85 -18.33 -18.46 -13.15
C VAL A 85 -18.97 -17.75 -11.97
N THR A 86 -19.66 -18.51 -11.13
CA THR A 86 -20.10 -18.07 -9.80
C THR A 86 -18.96 -18.28 -8.82
N GLY A 87 -18.37 -17.21 -8.29
CA GLY A 87 -17.23 -17.28 -7.38
C GLY A 87 -17.28 -16.23 -6.29
N ALA A 88 -16.59 -16.49 -5.19
CA ALA A 88 -16.44 -15.56 -4.09
C ALA A 88 -15.67 -14.30 -4.51
N LYS A 89 -15.94 -13.17 -3.86
CA LYS A 89 -15.22 -11.91 -4.07
C LYS A 89 -13.73 -12.12 -3.77
N THR A 90 -12.88 -12.07 -4.80
CA THR A 90 -11.43 -12.11 -4.60
C THR A 90 -10.98 -10.82 -3.90
N PRO A 91 -10.23 -10.91 -2.78
CA PRO A 91 -9.72 -9.73 -2.10
C PRO A 91 -8.71 -8.99 -3.00
N PHE A 92 -8.66 -7.67 -2.86
CA PHE A 92 -7.60 -6.86 -3.45
C PHE A 92 -6.44 -6.76 -2.47
N ILE A 93 -5.23 -7.13 -2.89
CA ILE A 93 -4.04 -7.18 -2.03
C ILE A 93 -3.13 -6.00 -2.35
N ILE A 94 -2.72 -5.26 -1.33
CA ILE A 94 -1.73 -4.17 -1.42
C ILE A 94 -0.48 -4.60 -0.66
N GLY A 95 0.63 -4.78 -1.38
CA GLY A 95 1.94 -5.06 -0.78
C GLY A 95 2.67 -3.77 -0.43
N ILE A 96 3.15 -3.64 0.81
CA ILE A 96 3.98 -2.51 1.26
C ILE A 96 5.36 -3.04 1.63
N ALA A 97 6.37 -2.67 0.84
CA ALA A 97 7.74 -3.13 0.96
C ALA A 97 8.71 -1.97 1.26
N GLY A 98 9.94 -2.29 1.66
CA GLY A 98 10.97 -1.31 2.04
C GLY A 98 11.84 -1.78 3.21
N SER A 99 12.92 -1.04 3.47
CA SER A 99 13.91 -1.37 4.51
C SER A 99 13.34 -1.40 5.93
N VAL A 100 14.07 -2.03 6.86
CA VAL A 100 13.74 -1.99 8.29
C VAL A 100 13.73 -0.53 8.78
N ALA A 101 12.79 -0.19 9.66
CA ALA A 101 12.61 1.15 10.24
C ALA A 101 12.22 2.29 9.28
N VAL A 102 11.93 2.02 7.99
CA VAL A 102 11.52 3.07 7.02
C VAL A 102 10.07 3.57 7.19
N GLY A 103 9.29 3.04 8.14
CA GLY A 103 7.90 3.46 8.38
C GLY A 103 6.80 2.65 7.66
N LYS A 104 7.09 1.44 7.14
CA LYS A 104 6.08 0.59 6.47
C LYS A 104 4.82 0.36 7.29
N SER A 105 4.98 0.01 8.57
CA SER A 105 3.86 -0.28 9.48
C SER A 105 3.00 0.96 9.71
N THR A 106 3.62 2.14 9.74
CA THR A 106 2.99 3.45 9.83
C THR A 106 2.11 3.70 8.60
N THR A 107 2.72 3.63 7.41
CA THR A 107 2.03 3.83 6.13
C THR A 107 0.85 2.85 5.99
N ALA A 108 1.05 1.58 6.36
CA ALA A 108 0.03 0.55 6.27
C ALA A 108 -1.17 0.82 7.19
N ARG A 109 -0.93 1.28 8.43
CA ARG A 109 -1.99 1.64 9.37
C ARG A 109 -2.79 2.85 8.89
N ILE A 110 -2.12 3.90 8.41
CA ILE A 110 -2.79 5.09 7.87
C ILE A 110 -3.65 4.73 6.66
N LEU A 111 -3.10 3.96 5.72
CA LEU A 111 -3.84 3.53 4.53
C LEU A 111 -5.03 2.64 4.89
N LYS A 112 -4.89 1.72 5.86
CA LYS A 112 -6.02 0.91 6.34
C LYS A 112 -7.17 1.80 6.80
N GLU A 113 -6.88 2.78 7.63
CA GLU A 113 -7.87 3.71 8.18
C GLU A 113 -8.54 4.54 7.08
N LEU A 114 -7.76 5.11 6.15
CA LEU A 114 -8.29 5.90 5.04
C LEU A 114 -9.17 5.05 4.10
N LEU A 115 -8.70 3.86 3.72
CA LEU A 115 -9.40 2.98 2.80
C LEU A 115 -10.71 2.45 3.37
N ALA A 116 -10.75 2.14 4.67
CA ALA A 116 -11.96 1.64 5.34
C ALA A 116 -13.12 2.67 5.35
N ARG A 117 -12.81 3.96 5.21
CA ARG A 117 -13.78 5.08 5.23
C ARG A 117 -14.30 5.48 3.85
N TRP A 118 -13.94 4.75 2.79
CA TRP A 118 -14.55 5.01 1.47
C TRP A 118 -16.06 4.81 1.52
N PRO A 119 -16.86 5.50 0.69
CA PRO A 119 -18.29 5.25 0.55
C PRO A 119 -18.68 3.78 0.36
N SER A 120 -17.83 2.98 -0.30
CA SER A 120 -18.04 1.53 -0.46
C SER A 120 -17.85 0.72 0.84
N SER A 121 -17.39 1.37 1.91
CA SER A 121 -17.10 0.83 3.25
C SER A 121 -16.42 -0.55 3.21
N PRO A 122 -15.27 -0.67 2.53
CA PRO A 122 -14.63 -1.96 2.34
C PRO A 122 -14.11 -2.49 3.68
N ARG A 123 -14.19 -3.82 3.87
CA ARG A 123 -13.48 -4.49 4.96
C ARG A 123 -11.99 -4.50 4.64
N VAL A 124 -11.19 -3.74 5.38
CA VAL A 124 -9.74 -3.66 5.21
C VAL A 124 -9.02 -4.35 6.37
N ALA A 125 -8.24 -5.38 6.05
CA ALA A 125 -7.39 -6.09 7.00
C ALA A 125 -5.91 -5.71 6.79
N LEU A 126 -5.12 -5.75 7.86
CA LEU A 126 -3.67 -5.55 7.82
C LEU A 126 -2.99 -6.80 8.37
N VAL A 127 -2.07 -7.36 7.58
CA VAL A 127 -1.28 -8.55 7.93
C VAL A 127 0.20 -8.20 7.75
N THR A 128 1.01 -8.52 8.75
CA THR A 128 2.47 -8.34 8.69
C THR A 128 3.13 -9.63 8.21
N THR A 129 4.17 -9.52 7.39
CA THR A 129 4.94 -10.67 6.92
C THR A 129 5.74 -11.34 8.04
N ASP A 130 6.01 -10.62 9.13
CA ASP A 130 6.71 -11.14 10.31
C ASP A 130 6.00 -12.34 10.94
N GLY A 131 4.67 -12.43 10.78
CA GLY A 131 3.88 -13.58 11.22
C GLY A 131 4.18 -14.88 10.46
N PHE A 132 4.89 -14.79 9.33
CA PHE A 132 5.30 -15.93 8.51
C PHE A 132 6.78 -16.27 8.68
N LEU A 133 7.48 -15.64 9.62
CA LEU A 133 8.83 -16.07 9.97
C LEU A 133 8.80 -17.48 10.56
N HIS A 134 9.81 -18.28 10.24
CA HIS A 134 10.00 -19.54 10.94
C HIS A 134 10.17 -19.30 12.46
N PRO A 135 9.68 -20.21 13.32
CA PRO A 135 9.89 -20.10 14.76
C PRO A 135 11.38 -19.99 15.10
N ASN A 136 11.71 -19.27 16.17
CA ASN A 136 13.11 -19.08 16.60
C ASN A 136 13.87 -20.43 16.77
N ALA A 137 13.18 -21.52 17.15
CA ALA A 137 13.79 -22.85 17.21
C ALA A 137 14.31 -23.33 15.85
N VAL A 138 13.48 -23.23 14.80
CA VAL A 138 13.83 -23.59 13.42
C VAL A 138 14.93 -22.67 12.87
N LEU A 139 14.85 -21.37 13.18
CA LEU A 139 15.88 -20.41 12.77
C LEU A 139 17.25 -20.72 13.40
N ARG A 140 17.29 -21.16 14.66
CA ARG A 140 18.54 -21.59 15.31
C ARG A 140 19.08 -22.89 14.71
N GLU A 141 18.22 -23.89 14.55
CA GLU A 141 18.58 -25.18 13.93
C GLU A 141 19.19 -25.00 12.54
N ARG A 142 18.65 -24.06 11.76
CA ARG A 142 19.12 -23.75 10.40
C ARG A 142 20.25 -22.71 10.33
N ASN A 143 20.77 -22.23 11.46
CA ASN A 143 21.77 -21.15 11.52
C ASN A 143 21.33 -19.84 10.81
N LEU A 144 20.03 -19.54 10.81
CA LEU A 144 19.41 -18.39 10.15
C LEU A 144 19.10 -17.22 11.09
N MET A 145 19.47 -17.31 12.38
CA MET A 145 19.18 -16.24 13.35
C MET A 145 19.74 -14.86 12.92
N ASN A 146 20.94 -14.83 12.35
CA ASN A 146 21.57 -13.60 11.86
C ASN A 146 21.02 -13.14 10.51
N ARG A 147 20.19 -13.96 9.86
CA ARG A 147 19.51 -13.70 8.59
C ARG A 147 17.99 -13.55 8.78
N LYS A 148 17.54 -13.33 10.03
CA LYS A 148 16.14 -13.05 10.31
C LYS A 148 15.69 -11.81 9.54
N GLY A 149 14.65 -11.98 8.71
CA GLY A 149 14.15 -10.94 7.81
C GLY A 149 14.59 -11.08 6.35
N PHE A 150 15.52 -12.00 6.04
CA PHE A 150 15.85 -12.40 4.66
C PHE A 150 14.90 -13.48 4.14
N PRO A 151 14.76 -13.67 2.81
CA PRO A 151 13.78 -14.59 2.22
C PRO A 151 13.78 -16.00 2.83
N GLU A 152 14.95 -16.59 3.08
CA GLU A 152 15.10 -17.93 3.65
C GLU A 152 14.65 -18.07 5.12
N SER A 153 14.42 -16.96 5.82
CA SER A 153 13.89 -16.97 7.20
C SER A 153 12.36 -17.04 7.28
N TYR A 154 11.65 -16.96 6.15
CA TYR A 154 10.19 -17.01 6.05
C TYR A 154 9.68 -18.37 5.55
N ASP A 155 8.53 -18.79 6.06
CA ASP A 155 7.74 -19.87 5.47
C ASP A 155 6.95 -19.34 4.27
N VAL A 156 7.58 -19.38 3.10
CA VAL A 156 6.97 -18.99 1.82
C VAL A 156 5.72 -19.82 1.50
N GLY A 157 5.71 -21.10 1.91
CA GLY A 157 4.55 -21.97 1.73
C GLY A 157 3.35 -21.49 2.53
N ALA A 158 3.56 -21.05 3.77
CA ALA A 158 2.50 -20.48 4.60
C ALA A 158 1.96 -19.16 4.02
N ILE A 159 2.82 -18.31 3.45
CA ILE A 159 2.40 -17.09 2.76
C ILE A 159 1.51 -17.44 1.55
N LEU A 160 1.95 -18.36 0.68
CA LEU A 160 1.17 -18.75 -0.50
C LEU A 160 -0.18 -19.37 -0.11
N ARG A 161 -0.23 -20.22 0.91
CA ARG A 161 -1.48 -20.78 1.44
C ARG A 161 -2.41 -19.73 2.03
N PHE A 162 -1.87 -18.67 2.63
CA PHE A 162 -2.66 -17.57 3.16
C PHE A 162 -3.27 -16.69 2.04
N LEU A 163 -2.58 -16.58 0.90
CA LEU A 163 -3.02 -15.78 -0.24
C LEU A 163 -3.91 -16.53 -1.25
N SER A 164 -3.99 -17.86 -1.11
CA SER A 164 -4.81 -18.74 -1.96
C SER A 164 -6.25 -18.81 -1.45
#